data_AF-A0A495V2B1-F1
#
_entry.id   AF-A0A495V2B1-F1
#
_cell.length_a   1.000
_cell.length_b   1.000
_cell.length_c   1.000
_cell.angle_alpha   90.00
_cell.angle_beta   90.00
_cell.angle_gamma   90.00
#
_symmetry.space_group_name_H-M   'P 1'
#
loop_
_entity.id
_entity.type
_entity.pdbx_description
1 polymer ?
#
loop_
_entity_poly.entity_id
_entity_poly.type
_entity_poly.pdbx_seq_one_letter_code
_entity_poly.pdbx_strand_id
1 'polypeptide(L)'
;MTYLSSRRSLRGPMISMLFGAALTVGPLGSAFAAGAPMLWGAGVKPCSDFLAIAPADPTAQAIAGEGYRRYQEWLSGLVTGLNLATGRDVLKGAELDAAMIRIRANCERHPNDDFFNAAMRLVRSLGEPNKN
;
A
#
# COMPACT_ATOMS: atom_id res chain seq x y z
N MET A 1 16.71 20.80 -44.16
CA MET A 1 17.70 20.89 -45.27
C MET A 1 18.86 21.71 -44.74
N THR A 2 20.14 21.31 -44.75
CA THR A 2 20.88 20.06 -45.11
C THR A 2 22.32 20.22 -44.55
N TYR A 3 23.22 19.24 -44.41
CA TYR A 3 23.34 17.86 -44.89
C TYR A 3 24.07 17.00 -43.82
N LEU A 4 24.06 15.66 -43.91
CA LEU A 4 24.98 14.79 -43.17
C LEU A 4 26.44 14.87 -43.70
N SER A 5 27.42 14.50 -42.86
CA SER A 5 28.27 13.29 -43.05
C SER A 5 29.79 13.44 -42.83
N SER A 6 30.35 12.37 -42.26
CA SER A 6 31.67 11.78 -42.55
C SER A 6 32.93 12.29 -41.82
N ARG A 7 33.50 11.39 -41.01
CA ARG A 7 34.87 10.87 -41.24
C ARG A 7 35.09 9.48 -40.61
N ARG A 8 35.33 8.49 -41.48
CA ARG A 8 36.27 7.34 -41.38
C ARG A 8 36.30 6.58 -40.04
N SER A 9 35.81 5.33 -39.95
CA SER A 9 36.36 4.11 -40.58
C SER A 9 37.81 3.83 -40.22
N LEU A 10 38.03 2.84 -39.33
CA LEU A 10 39.23 2.02 -39.29
C LEU A 10 38.83 0.54 -39.40
N ARG A 11 39.59 -0.23 -40.17
CA ARG A 11 39.25 -1.61 -40.56
C ARG A 11 39.92 -2.66 -39.68
N GLY A 12 39.12 -3.63 -39.24
CA GLY A 12 39.50 -5.05 -39.14
C GLY A 12 40.27 -5.50 -37.89
N PRO A 13 40.60 -6.81 -37.79
CA PRO A 13 40.22 -7.90 -38.69
C PRO A 13 39.11 -8.81 -38.12
N MET A 14 38.57 -9.70 -38.95
CA MET A 14 37.88 -10.90 -38.47
C MET A 14 38.90 -11.79 -37.73
N ILE A 15 38.58 -12.22 -36.51
CA ILE A 15 39.13 -13.46 -35.95
C ILE A 15 37.95 -14.39 -35.72
N SER A 16 37.86 -15.39 -36.59
CA SER A 16 36.78 -16.37 -36.57
C SER A 16 37.12 -17.50 -35.61
N MET A 17 36.10 -17.89 -34.83
CA MET A 17 35.81 -19.26 -34.41
C MET A 17 36.66 -19.97 -33.34
N LEU A 18 35.90 -20.71 -32.52
CA LEU A 18 36.28 -21.91 -31.76
C LEU A 18 37.26 -21.71 -30.58
N PHE A 19 36.72 -21.70 -29.36
CA PHE A 19 36.88 -22.82 -28.42
C PHE A 19 35.93 -22.68 -27.22
N GLY A 20 35.49 -23.82 -26.65
CA GLY A 20 34.87 -23.85 -25.31
C GLY A 20 33.35 -23.72 -25.26
N ALA A 21 32.66 -24.85 -25.46
CA ALA A 21 31.35 -25.07 -24.84
C ALA A 21 31.54 -25.27 -23.33
N ALA A 22 31.90 -24.20 -22.62
CA ALA A 22 31.99 -24.22 -21.17
C ALA A 22 30.57 -24.25 -20.59
N LEU A 23 30.19 -25.40 -20.03
CA LEU A 23 28.99 -25.54 -19.21
C LEU A 23 29.12 -24.62 -17.98
N THR A 24 28.68 -23.37 -18.11
CA THR A 24 28.49 -22.49 -16.96
C THR A 24 27.29 -23.00 -16.19
N VAL A 25 27.55 -23.98 -15.31
CA VAL A 25 26.75 -24.23 -14.11
C VAL A 25 26.90 -22.98 -13.27
N GLY A 26 26.16 -21.93 -13.63
CA GLY A 26 26.00 -20.76 -12.78
C GLY A 26 25.48 -21.25 -11.43
N PRO A 27 25.91 -20.64 -10.32
CA PRO A 27 25.36 -21.01 -9.03
C PRO A 27 23.84 -20.87 -9.14
N LEU A 28 23.11 -21.93 -8.76
CA LEU A 28 21.71 -21.82 -8.37
C LEU A 28 21.70 -20.97 -7.10
N GLY A 29 21.92 -19.66 -7.28
CA GLY A 29 21.88 -18.68 -6.23
C GLY A 29 20.49 -18.78 -5.64
N SER A 30 20.42 -19.27 -4.40
CA SER A 30 19.18 -19.31 -3.66
C SER A 30 18.63 -17.90 -3.63
N ALA A 31 17.65 -17.64 -4.49
CA ALA A 31 16.79 -16.48 -4.38
C ALA A 31 16.01 -16.70 -3.08
N PHE A 32 16.62 -16.28 -1.96
CA PHE A 32 15.93 -16.13 -0.70
C PHE A 32 14.70 -15.30 -1.03
N ALA A 33 13.52 -15.91 -0.91
CA ALA A 33 12.28 -15.18 -1.02
C ALA A 33 12.37 -14.06 0.02
N ALA A 34 12.52 -12.83 -0.46
CA ALA A 34 12.60 -11.67 0.42
C ALA A 34 11.32 -11.70 1.25
N GLY A 35 11.47 -11.94 2.56
CA GLY A 35 10.34 -12.12 3.47
C GLY A 35 9.40 -10.94 3.34
N ALA A 36 8.08 -11.20 3.40
CA ALA A 36 7.09 -10.14 3.31
C ALA A 36 7.45 -9.01 4.30
N PRO A 37 7.37 -7.73 3.88
CA PRO A 37 7.81 -6.61 4.72
C PRO A 37 7.18 -6.68 6.11
N MET A 38 7.98 -6.52 7.16
CA MET A 38 7.45 -6.43 8.52
C MET A 38 6.62 -5.15 8.65
N LEU A 39 5.32 -5.31 8.84
CA LEU A 39 4.37 -4.22 9.02
C LEU A 39 4.14 -3.96 10.52
N TRP A 40 3.98 -2.69 10.87
CA TRP A 40 3.86 -2.23 12.26
C TRP A 40 2.69 -1.26 12.43
N GLY A 41 2.22 -1.09 13.67
CA GLY A 41 1.13 -0.17 14.03
C GLY A 41 -0.25 -0.82 14.11
N ALA A 42 -1.28 0.00 14.35
CA ALA A 42 -2.64 -0.46 14.60
C ALA A 42 -3.33 -1.07 13.36
N GLY A 43 -2.94 -0.64 12.15
CA GLY A 43 -3.55 -1.11 10.90
C GLY A 43 -3.46 -2.61 10.65
N VAL A 44 -2.42 -3.28 11.14
CA VAL A 44 -2.24 -4.74 10.97
C VAL A 44 -2.80 -5.58 12.12
N LYS A 45 -3.51 -4.94 13.05
CA LYS A 45 -4.30 -5.65 14.06
C LYS A 45 -5.65 -6.07 13.49
N PRO A 46 -6.18 -7.23 13.89
CA PRO A 46 -7.49 -7.67 13.45
C PRO A 46 -8.57 -6.68 13.91
N CYS A 47 -9.64 -6.60 13.15
CA CYS A 47 -10.82 -5.81 13.45
C CYS A 47 -11.40 -6.14 14.82
N SER A 48 -11.31 -7.38 15.31
CA SER A 48 -11.67 -7.77 16.68
C SER A 48 -11.00 -6.93 17.77
N ASP A 49 -9.71 -6.61 17.62
CA ASP A 49 -8.94 -5.82 18.59
C ASP A 49 -9.45 -4.39 18.64
N PHE A 50 -9.82 -3.84 17.48
CA PHE A 50 -10.45 -2.52 17.37
C PHE A 50 -11.87 -2.52 17.95
N LEU A 51 -12.68 -3.54 17.66
CA LEU A 51 -14.05 -3.64 18.17
C LEU A 51 -14.10 -3.78 19.70
N ALA A 52 -13.11 -4.45 20.31
CA ALA A 52 -13.01 -4.59 21.76
C ALA A 52 -12.74 -3.27 22.51
N ILE A 53 -12.26 -2.23 21.83
CA ILE A 53 -11.91 -0.92 22.40
C ILE A 53 -12.69 0.25 21.80
N ALA A 54 -13.46 0.02 20.74
CA ALA A 54 -14.28 1.04 20.09
C ALA A 54 -15.47 1.41 21.00
N PRO A 55 -15.76 2.72 21.17
CA PRO A 55 -16.96 3.15 21.88
C PRO A 55 -18.22 2.52 21.27
N ALA A 56 -19.06 1.91 22.12
CA ALA A 56 -20.32 1.31 21.69
C ALA A 56 -21.28 2.37 21.12
N ASP A 57 -21.30 3.55 21.73
CA ASP A 57 -21.95 4.75 21.21
C ASP A 57 -20.97 5.54 20.29
N PRO A 58 -21.29 5.73 18.99
CA PRO A 58 -20.49 6.54 18.08
C PRO A 58 -20.29 8.00 18.50
N THR A 59 -21.13 8.56 19.38
CA THR A 59 -20.99 9.93 19.87
C THR A 59 -19.99 10.06 21.02
N ALA A 60 -19.63 8.96 21.68
CA ALA A 60 -18.71 8.92 22.83
C ALA A 60 -17.21 8.93 22.43
N GLN A 61 -16.89 9.15 21.15
CA GLN A 61 -15.52 9.14 20.61
C GLN A 61 -14.59 10.14 21.28
N ALA A 62 -15.09 11.32 21.67
CA ALA A 62 -14.32 12.35 22.37
C ALA A 62 -13.79 11.92 23.75
N ILE A 63 -14.33 10.82 24.31
CA ILE A 63 -13.96 10.26 25.62
C ILE A 63 -13.33 8.85 25.47
N ALA A 64 -12.99 8.45 24.24
CA ALA A 64 -12.48 7.11 23.96
C ALA A 64 -11.06 6.91 24.52
N GLY A 65 -10.80 5.72 25.06
CA GLY A 65 -9.52 5.40 25.70
C GLY A 65 -8.32 5.37 24.73
N GLU A 66 -7.12 5.41 25.30
CA GLU A 66 -5.83 5.41 24.59
C GLU A 66 -5.65 4.29 23.56
N GLY A 67 -6.37 3.17 23.70
CA GLY A 67 -6.40 2.13 22.68
C GLY A 67 -7.04 2.62 21.38
N TYR A 68 -8.24 3.21 21.45
CA TYR A 68 -8.98 3.73 20.30
C TYR A 68 -8.22 4.88 19.61
N ARG A 69 -7.62 5.77 20.40
CA ARG A 69 -6.80 6.88 19.91
C ARG A 69 -5.66 6.42 19.00
N ARG A 70 -4.99 5.30 19.30
CA ARG A 70 -3.94 4.73 18.43
C ARG A 70 -4.46 4.31 17.05
N TYR A 71 -5.71 3.86 16.94
CA TYR A 71 -6.32 3.54 15.64
C TYR A 71 -6.70 4.82 14.88
N GLN A 72 -7.19 5.85 15.57
CA GLN A 72 -7.49 7.17 15.01
C GLN A 72 -6.22 7.88 14.49
N GLU A 73 -5.14 7.87 15.27
CA GLU A 73 -3.81 8.40 14.91
C GLU A 73 -3.16 7.62 13.76
N TRP A 74 -3.31 6.29 13.75
CA TRP A 74 -2.86 5.47 12.62
C TRP A 74 -3.67 5.74 11.34
N LEU A 75 -5.00 5.92 11.47
CA LEU A 75 -5.87 6.24 10.33
C LEU A 75 -5.58 7.63 9.76
N SER A 76 -5.33 8.65 10.60
CA SER A 76 -4.97 9.99 10.13
C SER A 76 -3.65 9.98 9.36
N GLY A 77 -2.67 9.20 9.81
CA GLY A 77 -1.42 8.95 9.09
C GLY A 77 -1.65 8.29 7.73
N LEU A 78 -2.49 7.25 7.65
CA LEU A 78 -2.86 6.59 6.39
C LEU A 78 -3.53 7.58 5.42
N VAL A 79 -4.56 8.31 5.88
CA VAL A 79 -5.31 9.28 5.08
C VAL A 79 -4.39 10.39 4.57
N THR A 80 -3.50 10.91 5.42
CA THR A 80 -2.49 11.91 5.03
C THR A 80 -1.57 11.36 3.93
N GLY A 81 -1.04 10.15 4.10
CA GLY A 81 -0.18 9.51 3.10
C GLY A 81 -0.89 9.28 1.76
N LEU A 82 -2.14 8.82 1.79
CA LEU A 82 -2.96 8.62 0.59
C LEU A 82 -3.31 9.93 -0.10
N ASN A 83 -3.65 10.99 0.65
CA ASN A 83 -3.95 12.31 0.10
C ASN A 83 -2.72 12.91 -0.59
N LEU A 84 -1.54 12.80 0.01
CA LEU A 84 -0.26 13.23 -0.59
C LEU A 84 0.09 12.41 -1.83
N ALA A 85 -0.05 11.08 -1.79
CA ALA A 85 0.30 10.19 -2.89
C ALA A 85 -0.66 10.31 -4.10
N THR A 86 -1.92 10.70 -3.88
CA THR A 86 -2.95 10.76 -4.94
C THR A 86 -3.31 12.18 -5.39
N GLY A 87 -2.87 13.21 -4.65
CA GLY A 87 -3.24 14.61 -4.91
C GLY A 87 -4.73 14.91 -4.72
N ARG A 88 -5.44 14.09 -3.95
CA ARG A 88 -6.91 14.15 -3.79
C ARG A 88 -7.27 13.85 -2.34
N ASP A 89 -8.37 14.42 -1.86
CA ASP A 89 -8.99 13.94 -0.64
C ASP A 89 -9.66 12.57 -0.87
N VAL A 90 -9.17 11.55 -0.16
CA VAL A 90 -9.69 10.18 -0.19
C VAL A 90 -10.91 9.96 0.71
N LEU A 91 -11.19 10.86 1.66
CA LEU A 91 -12.38 10.80 2.52
C LEU A 91 -13.58 11.56 1.95
N LYS A 92 -13.42 12.34 0.87
CA LYS A 92 -14.51 13.05 0.15
C LYS A 92 -15.25 14.07 1.01
N GLY A 93 -14.52 14.84 1.83
CA GLY A 93 -15.05 15.82 2.76
C GLY A 93 -15.67 15.20 4.02
N ALA A 94 -15.48 13.89 4.25
CA ALA A 94 -15.86 13.25 5.51
C ALA A 94 -14.76 13.44 6.56
N GLU A 95 -15.18 13.84 7.77
CA GLU A 95 -14.30 13.92 8.94
C GLU A 95 -13.72 12.55 9.33
N LEU A 96 -12.55 12.56 9.96
CA LEU A 96 -11.85 11.35 10.41
C LEU A 96 -12.71 10.49 11.34
N ASP A 97 -13.48 11.12 12.23
CA ASP A 97 -14.38 10.44 13.16
C ASP A 97 -15.54 9.75 12.45
N ALA A 98 -16.09 10.38 11.39
CA ALA A 98 -17.09 9.76 10.53
C ALA A 98 -16.49 8.56 9.74
N ALA A 99 -15.22 8.63 9.36
CA ALA A 99 -14.51 7.50 8.77
C ALA A 99 -14.33 6.35 9.79
N MET A 100 -13.95 6.64 11.04
CA MET A 100 -13.85 5.63 12.11
C MET A 100 -15.17 4.88 12.34
N ILE A 101 -16.32 5.56 12.32
CA ILE A 101 -17.65 4.92 12.43
C ILE A 101 -17.89 3.95 11.26
N ARG A 102 -17.61 4.39 10.03
CA ARG A 102 -17.79 3.56 8.82
C ARG A 102 -16.81 2.38 8.76
N ILE A 103 -15.62 2.53 9.34
CA ILE A 103 -14.64 1.44 9.49
C ILE A 103 -15.10 0.44 10.55
N ARG A 104 -15.64 0.91 11.69
CA ARG A 104 -16.28 0.03 12.71
C ARG A 104 -17.37 -0.83 12.09
N ALA A 105 -18.29 -0.25 11.33
CA ALA A 105 -19.34 -1.00 10.63
C ALA A 105 -18.77 -2.03 9.62
N ASN A 106 -17.61 -1.77 9.01
CA ASN A 106 -16.91 -2.76 8.17
C ASN A 106 -16.27 -3.88 8.99
N CYS A 107 -15.65 -3.55 10.13
CA CYS A 107 -15.08 -4.50 11.06
C CYS A 107 -16.13 -5.42 11.69
N GLU A 108 -17.32 -4.91 12.03
CA GLU A 108 -18.44 -5.72 12.56
C GLU A 108 -18.89 -6.82 11.57
N ARG A 109 -18.74 -6.58 10.26
CA ARG A 109 -19.00 -7.58 9.19
C ARG A 109 -17.81 -8.50 8.90
N HIS A 110 -16.59 -8.10 9.25
CA HIS A 110 -15.35 -8.81 8.90
C HIS A 110 -14.37 -8.79 10.09
N PRO A 111 -14.68 -9.43 11.24
CA PRO A 111 -13.91 -9.27 12.47
C PRO A 111 -12.48 -9.83 12.39
N ASN A 112 -12.24 -10.76 11.47
CA ASN A 112 -10.94 -11.41 11.25
C ASN A 112 -10.01 -10.65 10.29
N ASP A 113 -10.53 -9.67 9.56
CA ASP A 113 -9.71 -8.84 8.67
C ASP A 113 -8.91 -7.83 9.47
N ASP A 114 -7.76 -7.39 8.96
CA ASP A 114 -7.02 -6.29 9.57
C ASP A 114 -7.71 -4.93 9.35
N PHE A 115 -7.44 -4.00 10.28
CA PHE A 115 -8.02 -2.66 10.27
C PHE A 115 -7.62 -1.84 9.03
N PHE A 116 -6.44 -2.06 8.46
CA PHE A 116 -6.00 -1.45 7.20
C PHE A 116 -6.92 -1.86 6.03
N ASN A 117 -7.25 -3.15 5.91
CA ASN A 117 -8.16 -3.63 4.88
C ASN A 117 -9.60 -3.12 5.07
N ALA A 118 -10.05 -2.94 6.31
CA ALA A 118 -11.32 -2.25 6.61
C ALA A 118 -11.29 -0.77 6.20
N ALA A 119 -10.21 -0.03 6.50
CA ALA A 119 -10.02 1.36 6.07
C ALA A 119 -9.93 1.50 4.54
N MET A 120 -9.19 0.62 3.87
CA MET A 120 -9.05 0.63 2.41
C MET A 120 -10.34 0.23 1.69
N ARG A 121 -11.22 -0.58 2.30
CA ARG A 121 -12.59 -0.79 1.78
C ARG A 121 -13.42 0.49 1.82
N LEU A 122 -13.36 1.26 2.90
CA LEU A 122 -14.03 2.56 2.97
C LEU A 122 -13.53 3.49 1.84
N VAL A 123 -12.21 3.66 1.72
CA VAL A 123 -11.60 4.52 0.67
C VAL A 123 -12.02 4.10 -0.74
N ARG A 124 -12.06 2.78 -1.03
CA ARG A 124 -12.54 2.27 -2.32
C ARG A 124 -14.03 2.58 -2.55
N SER A 125 -14.89 2.34 -1.55
CA SER A 125 -16.33 2.62 -1.66
C SER A 125 -16.65 4.12 -1.86
N LEU A 126 -15.79 5.03 -1.42
CA LEU A 126 -15.87 6.47 -1.67
C LEU A 126 -15.32 6.89 -3.06
N GLY A 127 -14.64 5.99 -3.75
CA GLY A 127 -14.09 6.19 -5.09
C GLY A 127 -14.99 5.65 -6.22
N GLU A 128 -15.93 4.77 -5.90
CA GLU A 128 -16.87 4.21 -6.88
C GLU A 128 -17.89 5.28 -7.32
N PRO A 129 -18.09 5.50 -8.64
CA PRO A 129 -19.12 6.41 -9.11
C PRO A 129 -20.49 5.84 -8.74
N ASN A 130 -21.30 6.66 -8.08
CA ASN A 130 -22.62 6.29 -7.59
C ASN A 130 -23.50 5.79 -8.75
N LYS A 131 -23.86 4.50 -8.76
CA LYS A 131 -24.67 3.87 -9.81
C LYS A 131 -26.17 3.99 -9.49
N ASN A 132 -26.64 5.23 -9.41
CA ASN A 132 -28.05 5.59 -9.26
C ASN A 132 -28.48 6.46 -10.45
#